data_AF-A0A075G2P7-F1
#
_entry.id   AF-A0A075G2P7-F1
#
_cell.length_a   1.000
_cell.length_b   1.000
_cell.length_c   1.000
_cell.angle_alpha   90.00
_cell.angle_beta   90.00
_cell.angle_gamma   90.00
#
_symmetry.space_group_name_H-M   'P 1'
#
loop_
_entity.id
_entity.type
_entity.pdbx_description
1 polymer ?
#
loop_
_entity_poly.entity_id
_entity_poly.type
_entity_poly.pdbx_seq_one_letter_code
_entity_poly.pdbx_strand_id
1 'polypeptide(L)'
;MKQNDNGKWNLDDLVKNPSKQIFDKKIKEIKKDAVKFEKQKKTLNQSISSSKFLKMLHQIEKISEKSSHIGGYASLKYSEDTQSDEATALLTKISQFGSTIQNQILFFDLWWKKQVDEKNAKRLMKSAGELSDYLRYKRLMSKYSLTEPEERIINTLDVTGVSALVKLYDKITNAFTYTIKIGNKKKLWVEKS
;
A
#
# COMPACT_ATOMS: atom_id res chain seq x y z
N MET A 1 11.65 -0.62 -39.70
CA MET A 1 10.58 -1.11 -38.80
C MET A 1 11.11 -1.05 -37.38
N LYS A 2 10.52 -0.21 -36.51
CA LYS A 2 10.85 -0.22 -35.07
C LYS A 2 10.33 -1.55 -34.51
N GLN A 3 11.21 -2.36 -33.93
CA GLN A 3 10.80 -3.50 -33.13
C GLN A 3 9.99 -2.96 -31.95
N ASN A 4 8.67 -3.18 -31.98
CA ASN A 4 7.86 -3.04 -30.79
C ASN A 4 8.18 -4.21 -29.86
N ASP A 5 8.82 -3.91 -28.72
CA ASP A 5 9.02 -4.84 -27.61
C ASP A 5 7.65 -5.01 -26.89
N ASN A 6 6.72 -5.70 -27.58
CA ASN A 6 5.32 -5.84 -27.17
C ASN A 6 5.21 -6.77 -25.94
N GLY A 7 5.07 -6.18 -24.75
CA GLY A 7 4.63 -6.90 -23.55
C GLY A 7 4.98 -6.27 -22.20
N LYS A 8 5.84 -5.25 -22.14
CA LYS A 8 6.28 -4.64 -20.87
C LYS A 8 5.55 -3.33 -20.59
N TRP A 9 5.24 -3.10 -19.32
CA TRP A 9 4.53 -1.90 -18.88
C TRP A 9 5.49 -0.71 -18.87
N ASN A 10 5.05 0.46 -19.35
CA ASN A 10 5.75 1.70 -19.05
C ASN A 10 5.35 2.17 -17.65
N LEU A 11 6.27 2.10 -16.68
CA LEU A 11 6.03 2.41 -15.27
C LEU A 11 6.76 3.69 -14.81
N ASP A 12 7.23 4.52 -15.74
CA ASP A 12 8.01 5.73 -15.43
C ASP A 12 7.21 6.77 -14.62
N ASP A 13 5.88 6.80 -14.77
CA ASP A 13 4.99 7.68 -13.99
C ASP A 13 4.97 7.31 -12.51
N LEU A 14 5.25 6.03 -12.17
CA LEU A 14 5.33 5.57 -10.79
C LEU A 14 6.75 5.75 -10.23
N VAL A 15 7.74 5.18 -10.93
CA VAL A 15 9.15 5.24 -10.56
C VAL A 15 10.01 5.34 -11.81
N LYS A 16 10.38 6.57 -12.17
CA LYS A 16 11.32 6.86 -13.24
C LYS A 16 12.71 6.27 -12.97
N ASN A 17 13.30 5.65 -13.99
CA ASN A 17 14.64 5.04 -13.95
C ASN A 17 14.84 4.10 -12.75
N PRO A 18 14.01 3.07 -12.58
CA PRO A 18 13.95 2.26 -11.38
C PRO A 18 15.29 1.59 -11.07
N SER A 19 15.77 1.76 -9.84
CA SER A 19 16.99 1.11 -9.33
C SER A 19 16.88 0.89 -7.83
N LYS A 20 17.68 -0.03 -7.28
CA LYS A 20 17.75 -0.27 -5.83
C LYS A 20 17.97 1.02 -5.03
N GLN A 21 18.87 1.89 -5.51
CA GLN A 21 19.18 3.17 -4.84
C GLN A 21 17.98 4.13 -4.85
N ILE A 22 17.22 4.17 -5.95
CA ILE A 22 16.02 5.02 -6.05
C ILE A 22 14.91 4.52 -5.11
N PHE A 23 14.69 3.21 -5.04
CA PHE A 23 13.76 2.63 -4.06
C PHE A 23 14.20 2.91 -2.64
N ASP A 24 15.48 2.70 -2.31
CA ASP A 24 16.02 2.97 -0.97
C ASP A 24 15.87 4.45 -0.58
N LYS A 25 16.05 5.37 -1.53
CA LYS A 25 15.81 6.81 -1.31
C LYS A 25 14.33 7.09 -1.03
N LYS A 26 13.41 6.60 -1.87
CA LYS A 26 11.95 6.79 -1.67
C LYS A 26 11.48 6.19 -0.34
N ILE A 27 11.94 5.00 0.01
CA ILE A 27 11.67 4.34 1.30
C ILE A 27 12.15 5.21 2.47
N LYS A 28 13.39 5.72 2.42
CA LYS A 28 13.94 6.60 3.46
C LYS A 28 13.13 7.90 3.60
N GLU A 29 12.68 8.49 2.49
CA GLU A 29 11.84 9.69 2.50
C GLU A 29 10.49 9.44 3.16
N ILE A 30 9.79 8.36 2.78
CA ILE A 30 8.50 7.99 3.36
C ILE A 30 8.66 7.69 4.86
N LYS A 31 9.71 6.94 5.25
CA LYS A 31 10.00 6.65 6.65
C LYS A 31 10.25 7.93 7.46
N LYS A 32 10.98 8.89 6.90
CA LYS A 32 11.22 10.19 7.54
C LYS A 32 9.92 10.96 7.74
N ASP A 33 9.04 10.96 6.74
CA ASP A 33 7.73 11.62 6.81
C ASP A 33 6.83 10.95 7.88
N ALA A 34 6.79 9.61 7.92
CA ALA A 34 6.05 8.85 8.93
C ALA A 34 6.57 9.09 10.36
N VAL A 35 7.89 9.11 10.58
CA VAL A 35 8.49 9.43 11.89
C VAL A 35 8.13 10.85 12.34
N LYS A 36 8.11 11.81 11.42
CA LYS A 36 7.66 13.18 11.74
C LYS A 36 6.17 13.21 12.09
N PHE A 37 5.36 12.44 11.38
CA PHE A 37 3.93 12.33 11.64
C PHE A 37 3.66 11.72 13.02
N GLU A 38 4.32 10.61 13.36
CA GLU A 38 4.16 9.89 14.63
C GLU A 38 4.44 10.77 15.85
N LYS A 39 5.44 11.66 15.77
CA LYS A 39 5.75 12.62 16.85
C LYS A 39 4.56 13.52 17.23
N GLN A 40 3.57 13.67 16.35
CA GLN A 40 2.38 14.47 16.58
C GLN A 40 1.30 13.73 17.38
N LYS A 41 1.45 12.42 17.67
CA LYS A 41 0.51 11.61 18.47
C LYS A 41 0.13 12.28 19.78
N LYS A 42 1.12 12.90 20.46
CA LYS A 42 0.95 13.61 21.75
C LYS A 42 0.04 14.83 21.68
N THR A 43 -0.22 15.32 20.46
CA THR A 43 -0.96 16.55 20.24
C THR A 43 -2.43 16.30 19.86
N LEU A 44 -2.82 15.03 19.77
CA LEU A 44 -4.18 14.61 19.51
C LEU A 44 -5.02 14.75 20.79
N ASN A 45 -6.08 15.55 20.71
CA ASN A 45 -7.07 15.73 21.76
C ASN A 45 -8.37 16.27 21.13
N GLN A 46 -9.45 16.29 21.90
CA GLN A 46 -10.76 16.75 21.42
C GLN A 46 -10.76 18.22 20.97
N SER A 47 -9.91 19.07 21.55
CA SER A 47 -9.82 20.51 21.24
C SER A 47 -8.86 20.85 20.10
N ILE A 48 -8.33 19.87 19.36
CA ILE A 48 -7.42 20.12 18.25
C ILE A 48 -8.04 21.09 17.23
N SER A 49 -7.25 22.05 16.78
CA SER A 49 -7.73 23.04 15.82
C SER A 49 -7.98 22.40 14.45
N SER A 50 -9.01 22.88 13.74
CA SER A 50 -9.35 22.39 12.41
C SER A 50 -8.18 22.51 11.43
N SER A 51 -7.42 23.62 11.48
CA SER A 51 -6.23 23.81 10.64
C SER A 51 -5.16 22.76 10.91
N LYS A 52 -4.92 22.42 12.19
CA LYS A 52 -3.92 21.40 12.54
C LYS A 52 -4.37 20.00 12.11
N PHE A 53 -5.63 19.66 12.34
CA PHE A 53 -6.20 18.40 11.89
C PHE A 53 -6.11 18.24 10.36
N LEU A 54 -6.48 19.27 9.59
CA LEU A 54 -6.36 19.25 8.13
C LEU A 54 -4.90 19.07 7.66
N LYS A 55 -3.94 19.75 8.30
CA LYS A 55 -2.52 19.54 8.02
C LYS A 55 -2.08 18.10 8.28
N MET A 56 -2.59 17.46 9.34
CA MET A 56 -2.30 16.05 9.64
C MET A 56 -2.90 15.11 8.57
N LEU A 57 -4.10 15.41 8.06
CA LEU A 57 -4.70 14.62 6.97
C LEU A 57 -3.87 14.66 5.69
N HIS A 58 -3.45 15.84 5.24
CA HIS A 58 -2.59 15.96 4.05
C HIS A 58 -1.21 15.31 4.24
N GLN A 59 -0.70 15.24 5.47
CA GLN A 59 0.52 14.48 5.75
C GLN A 59 0.31 12.97 5.57
N ILE A 60 -0.81 12.41 6.06
CA ILE A 60 -1.15 11.01 5.83
C ILE A 60 -1.35 10.75 4.34
N GLU A 61 -2.12 11.58 3.65
CA GLU A 61 -2.37 11.49 2.22
C GLU A 61 -1.05 11.42 1.43
N LYS A 62 -0.12 12.33 1.71
CA LYS A 62 1.21 12.34 1.08
C LYS A 62 2.05 11.10 1.39
N ILE A 63 1.98 10.57 2.61
CA ILE A 63 2.67 9.33 2.99
C ILE A 63 2.06 8.15 2.22
N SER A 64 0.73 8.07 2.17
CA SER A 64 -0.03 7.05 1.47
C SER A 64 0.24 7.08 -0.02
N GLU A 65 0.14 8.24 -0.68
CA GLU A 65 0.39 8.42 -2.11
C GLU A 65 1.80 7.95 -2.51
N LYS A 66 2.84 8.42 -1.81
CA LYS A 66 4.22 7.98 -2.08
C LYS A 66 4.41 6.48 -1.86
N SER A 67 3.75 5.90 -0.85
CA SER A 67 3.78 4.47 -0.59
C SER A 67 3.09 3.69 -1.71
N SER A 68 1.95 4.20 -2.19
CA SER A 68 1.21 3.64 -3.32
C SER A 68 2.00 3.68 -4.63
N HIS A 69 2.82 4.70 -4.88
CA HIS A 69 3.66 4.73 -6.10
C HIS A 69 4.68 3.60 -6.13
N ILE A 70 5.41 3.39 -5.03
CA ILE A 70 6.41 2.31 -4.96
C ILE A 70 5.75 0.92 -4.86
N GLY A 71 4.60 0.82 -4.20
CA GLY A 71 3.80 -0.40 -4.09
C GLY A 71 3.18 -0.80 -5.42
N GLY A 72 2.59 0.16 -6.13
CA GLY A 72 2.04 -0.03 -7.47
C GLY A 72 3.11 -0.45 -8.46
N TYR A 73 4.27 0.22 -8.47
CA TYR A 73 5.39 -0.19 -9.32
C TYR A 73 5.80 -1.63 -9.02
N ALA A 74 6.02 -1.97 -7.75
CA ALA A 74 6.50 -3.31 -7.38
C ALA A 74 5.49 -4.40 -7.74
N SER A 75 4.19 -4.11 -7.59
CA SER A 75 3.10 -5.04 -7.93
C SER A 75 3.03 -5.24 -9.44
N LEU A 76 3.01 -4.16 -10.23
CA LEU A 76 2.98 -4.26 -11.69
C LEU A 76 4.23 -4.94 -12.25
N LYS A 77 5.40 -4.67 -11.67
CA LYS A 77 6.64 -5.32 -12.09
C LYS A 77 6.65 -6.81 -11.79
N TYR A 78 6.04 -7.23 -10.68
CA TYR A 78 5.84 -8.64 -10.37
C TYR A 78 4.82 -9.29 -11.31
N SER A 79 3.71 -8.61 -11.62
CA SER A 79 2.72 -9.11 -12.59
C SER A 79 3.28 -9.24 -14.01
N GLU A 80 4.26 -8.42 -14.41
CA GLU A 80 4.95 -8.57 -15.71
C GLU A 80 5.75 -9.88 -15.82
N ASP A 81 6.32 -10.36 -14.70
CA ASP A 81 7.07 -11.61 -14.63
C ASP A 81 7.06 -12.17 -13.20
N THR A 82 6.07 -13.02 -12.92
CA THR A 82 5.86 -13.60 -11.58
C THR A 82 6.93 -14.63 -11.20
N GLN A 83 7.74 -15.10 -12.16
CA GLN A 83 8.86 -15.99 -11.93
C GLN A 83 10.18 -15.23 -11.66
N SER A 84 10.19 -13.90 -11.80
CA SER A 84 11.36 -13.07 -11.51
C SER A 84 11.64 -13.01 -10.00
N ASP A 85 12.80 -13.52 -9.59
CA ASP A 85 13.28 -13.39 -8.21
C ASP A 85 13.51 -11.92 -7.83
N GLU A 86 13.95 -11.07 -8.77
CA GLU A 86 14.14 -9.64 -8.54
C GLU A 86 12.82 -8.93 -8.26
N ALA A 87 11.79 -9.18 -9.09
CA ALA A 87 10.46 -8.58 -8.90
C ALA A 87 9.80 -9.08 -7.61
N THR A 88 9.94 -10.37 -7.31
CA THR A 88 9.45 -11.00 -6.07
C THR A 88 10.11 -10.38 -4.82
N ALA A 89 11.43 -10.21 -4.85
CA ALA A 89 12.19 -9.59 -3.75
C ALA A 89 11.79 -8.13 -3.55
N LEU A 90 11.61 -7.37 -4.64
CA LEU A 90 11.15 -5.99 -4.57
C LEU A 90 9.74 -5.91 -3.96
N LEU A 91 8.79 -6.68 -4.48
CA LEU A 91 7.41 -6.71 -3.97
C LEU A 91 7.38 -7.07 -2.48
N THR A 92 8.13 -8.08 -2.07
CA THR A 92 8.22 -8.49 -0.65
C THR A 92 8.76 -7.37 0.23
N LYS A 93 9.87 -6.73 -0.17
CA LYS A 93 10.46 -5.60 0.55
C LYS A 93 9.50 -4.43 0.67
N ILE A 94 8.81 -4.07 -0.41
CA ILE A 94 7.83 -2.97 -0.40
C ILE A 94 6.60 -3.31 0.44
N SER A 95 6.13 -4.57 0.42
CA SER A 95 5.02 -5.03 1.25
C SER A 95 5.34 -4.92 2.74
N GLN A 96 6.51 -5.43 3.17
CA GLN A 96 6.98 -5.32 4.56
C GLN A 96 7.14 -3.87 5.01
N PHE A 97 7.70 -3.04 4.13
CA PHE A 97 7.81 -1.62 4.36
C PHE A 97 6.44 -0.95 4.53
N GLY A 98 5.48 -1.25 3.65
CA GLY A 98 4.11 -0.75 3.71
C GLY A 98 3.43 -1.06 5.04
N SER A 99 3.51 -2.32 5.50
CA SER A 99 2.97 -2.70 6.83
C SER A 99 3.63 -1.94 7.98
N THR A 100 4.94 -1.72 7.92
CA THR A 100 5.66 -0.90 8.91
C THR A 100 5.11 0.53 8.96
N ILE A 101 4.94 1.17 7.80
CA ILE A 101 4.41 2.54 7.71
C ILE A 101 2.96 2.61 8.16
N GLN A 102 2.11 1.67 7.73
CA GLN A 102 0.70 1.60 8.14
C GLN A 102 0.56 1.48 9.65
N ASN A 103 1.35 0.59 10.28
CA ASN A 103 1.39 0.44 11.73
C ASN A 103 1.85 1.72 12.44
N GLN A 104 2.82 2.44 11.86
CA GLN A 104 3.35 3.67 12.45
C GLN A 104 2.34 4.82 12.44
N ILE A 105 1.46 4.90 11.43
CA ILE A 105 0.44 5.97 11.30
C ILE A 105 -0.94 5.56 11.85
N LEU A 106 -1.12 4.29 12.22
CA LEU A 106 -2.40 3.71 12.67
C LEU A 106 -3.04 4.46 13.86
N PHE A 107 -2.22 5.03 14.74
CA PHE A 107 -2.70 5.77 15.92
C PHE A 107 -3.68 6.90 15.57
N PHE A 108 -3.50 7.55 14.41
CA PHE A 108 -4.38 8.64 13.99
C PHE A 108 -5.75 8.11 13.58
N ASP A 109 -5.78 7.00 12.85
CA ASP A 109 -7.03 6.37 12.42
C ASP A 109 -7.85 5.89 13.63
N LEU A 110 -7.18 5.27 14.60
CA LEU A 110 -7.79 4.84 15.85
C LEU A 110 -8.30 6.01 16.69
N TRP A 111 -7.50 7.06 16.82
CA TRP A 111 -7.93 8.27 17.51
C TRP A 111 -9.18 8.86 16.86
N TRP A 112 -9.20 9.01 15.53
CA TRP A 112 -10.35 9.51 14.77
C TRP A 112 -11.61 8.66 14.96
N LYS A 113 -11.46 7.33 14.93
CA LYS A 113 -12.57 6.37 15.04
C LYS A 113 -13.11 6.22 16.45
N LYS A 114 -12.25 6.22 17.47
CA LYS A 114 -12.59 5.76 18.83
C LYS A 114 -12.54 6.85 19.90
N GLN A 115 -11.74 7.89 19.72
CA GLN A 115 -11.49 8.89 20.77
C GLN A 115 -12.14 10.25 20.49
N VAL A 116 -12.44 10.56 19.23
CA VAL A 116 -13.13 11.80 18.85
C VAL A 116 -14.64 11.63 19.02
N ASP A 117 -15.22 12.43 19.92
CA ASP A 117 -16.67 12.50 20.11
C ASP A 117 -17.39 13.09 18.89
N GLU A 118 -18.70 12.89 18.83
CA GLU A 118 -19.50 13.25 17.66
C GLU A 118 -19.55 14.76 17.38
N LYS A 119 -19.50 15.60 18.43
CA LYS A 119 -19.51 17.06 18.28
C LYS A 119 -18.21 17.52 17.63
N ASN A 120 -17.06 17.03 18.11
CA ASN A 120 -15.76 17.36 17.54
C ASN A 120 -15.56 16.74 16.16
N ALA A 121 -16.04 15.51 15.94
CA ALA A 121 -16.00 14.89 14.61
C ALA A 121 -16.74 15.74 13.57
N LYS A 122 -17.98 16.19 13.87
CA LYS A 122 -18.75 17.06 12.98
C LYS A 122 -18.02 18.36 12.65
N ARG A 123 -17.45 19.03 13.67
CA ARG A 123 -16.67 20.27 13.48
C ARG A 123 -15.45 20.03 12.58
N LEU A 124 -14.69 18.95 12.84
CA LEU A 124 -13.48 18.62 12.09
C LEU A 124 -13.77 18.20 10.64
N MET A 125 -14.82 17.40 10.41
CA MET A 125 -15.29 17.01 9.08
C MET A 125 -15.75 18.21 8.25
N LYS A 126 -16.44 19.18 8.86
CA LYS A 126 -16.87 20.41 8.15
C LYS A 126 -15.69 21.22 7.62
N SER A 127 -14.56 21.18 8.32
CA SER A 127 -13.32 21.87 7.91
C SER A 127 -12.41 21.05 6.99
N ALA A 128 -12.79 19.82 6.62
CA ALA A 128 -11.92 18.90 5.89
C ALA A 128 -12.06 18.98 4.35
N GLY A 129 -12.98 19.81 3.83
CA GLY A 129 -13.21 19.94 2.39
C GLY A 129 -13.59 18.60 1.74
N GLU A 130 -12.92 18.25 0.65
CA GLU A 130 -13.16 17.00 -0.11
C GLU A 130 -12.92 15.73 0.73
N LEU A 131 -12.12 15.81 1.79
CA LEU A 131 -11.86 14.68 2.69
C LEU A 131 -13.00 14.41 3.67
N SER A 132 -14.05 15.22 3.69
CA SER A 132 -15.16 15.08 4.64
C SER A 132 -15.87 13.73 4.54
N ASP A 133 -16.16 13.27 3.32
CA ASP A 133 -16.87 12.01 3.12
C ASP A 133 -15.98 10.80 3.37
N TYR A 134 -14.69 10.89 3.09
CA TYR A 134 -13.70 9.91 3.51
C TYR A 134 -13.69 9.72 5.04
N LEU A 135 -13.69 10.82 5.79
CA LEU A 135 -13.73 10.80 7.25
C LEU A 135 -15.04 10.24 7.80
N ARG A 136 -16.16 10.57 7.15
CA ARG A 136 -17.49 10.02 7.45
C ARG A 136 -17.51 8.51 7.25
N TYR A 137 -17.02 8.04 6.10
CA TYR A 137 -16.91 6.61 5.80
C TYR A 137 -16.08 5.87 6.86
N LYS A 138 -14.93 6.42 7.25
CA LYS A 138 -14.11 5.86 8.33
C LYS A 138 -14.86 5.70 9.66
N ARG A 139 -15.73 6.64 10.00
CA ARG A 139 -16.57 6.56 11.20
C ARG A 139 -17.72 5.57 11.04
N LEU A 140 -18.33 5.45 9.86
CA LEU A 140 -19.31 4.37 9.61
C LEU A 140 -18.70 2.98 9.81
N MET A 141 -17.43 2.81 9.45
CA MET A 141 -16.70 1.56 9.60
C MET A 141 -16.11 1.35 11.00
N SER A 142 -16.19 2.33 11.92
CA SER A 142 -15.60 2.20 13.26
C SER A 142 -16.22 1.09 14.09
N LYS A 143 -17.51 0.78 13.86
CA LYS A 143 -18.23 -0.35 14.48
C LYS A 143 -17.63 -1.72 14.14
N TYR A 144 -16.83 -1.80 13.07
CA TYR A 144 -16.09 -3.00 12.66
C TYR A 144 -14.58 -2.89 12.95
N SER A 145 -14.11 -1.81 13.59
CA SER A 145 -12.68 -1.61 13.87
C SER A 145 -12.28 -2.23 15.19
N LEU A 146 -11.27 -3.09 15.16
CA LEU A 146 -10.74 -3.81 16.31
C LEU A 146 -9.87 -2.90 17.19
N THR A 147 -9.49 -3.37 18.38
CA THR A 147 -8.60 -2.61 19.29
C THR A 147 -7.23 -2.36 18.65
N GLU A 148 -6.46 -1.38 19.15
CA GLU A 148 -5.12 -1.06 18.60
C GLU A 148 -4.19 -2.29 18.53
N PRO A 149 -4.11 -3.16 19.55
CA PRO A 149 -3.31 -4.39 19.45
C PRO A 149 -3.79 -5.33 18.34
N GLU A 150 -5.09 -5.52 18.19
CA GLU A 150 -5.68 -6.43 17.20
C GLU A 150 -5.46 -5.92 15.76
N GLU A 151 -5.66 -4.63 15.51
CA GLU A 151 -5.39 -4.01 14.19
C GLU A 151 -3.90 -4.09 13.82
N ARG A 152 -2.99 -3.93 14.79
CA ARG A 152 -1.54 -4.12 14.55
C ARG A 152 -1.19 -5.57 14.23
N ILE A 153 -1.84 -6.52 14.90
CA ILE A 153 -1.69 -7.95 14.61
C ILE A 153 -2.15 -8.23 13.19
N ILE A 154 -3.34 -7.77 12.78
CA ILE A 154 -3.84 -7.94 11.40
C ILE A 154 -2.88 -7.33 10.38
N ASN A 155 -2.47 -6.07 10.53
CA ASN A 155 -1.55 -5.43 9.57
C ASN A 155 -0.19 -6.14 9.44
N THR A 156 0.25 -6.81 10.51
CA THR A 156 1.49 -7.59 10.51
C THR A 156 1.28 -8.96 9.85
N LEU A 157 0.18 -9.63 10.19
CA LEU A 157 -0.18 -10.95 9.67
C LEU A 157 -0.66 -10.92 8.23
N ASP A 158 -1.21 -9.82 7.74
CA ASP A 158 -1.72 -9.75 6.36
C ASP A 158 -0.59 -9.87 5.32
N VAL A 159 0.59 -9.34 5.63
CA VAL A 159 1.79 -9.42 4.79
C VAL A 159 2.48 -10.79 4.87
N THR A 160 2.49 -11.43 6.04
CA THR A 160 3.18 -12.71 6.27
C THR A 160 2.26 -13.94 6.18
N GLY A 161 0.95 -13.75 6.13
CA GLY A 161 -0.08 -14.78 6.11
C GLY A 161 -0.75 -14.88 4.75
N VAL A 162 -1.96 -14.34 4.60
CA VAL A 162 -2.79 -14.52 3.40
C VAL A 162 -2.08 -14.03 2.14
N SER A 163 -1.43 -12.86 2.16
CA SER A 163 -0.68 -12.36 1.01
C SER A 163 0.51 -13.25 0.63
N ALA A 164 1.14 -13.93 1.59
CA ALA A 164 2.24 -14.85 1.32
C ALA A 164 1.75 -16.16 0.71
N LEU A 165 0.59 -16.66 1.16
CA LEU A 165 -0.07 -17.84 0.60
C LEU A 165 -0.57 -17.60 -0.83
N VAL A 166 -1.17 -16.42 -1.10
CA VAL A 166 -1.58 -16.03 -2.46
C VAL A 166 -0.37 -15.94 -3.39
N LYS A 167 0.73 -15.30 -2.97
CA LYS A 167 1.98 -15.26 -3.78
C LYS A 167 2.58 -16.63 -4.04
N LEU A 168 2.53 -17.54 -3.06
CA LEU A 168 3.00 -18.91 -3.24
C LEU A 168 2.13 -19.65 -4.27
N TYR A 169 0.81 -19.50 -4.18
CA TYR A 169 -0.12 -20.05 -5.15
C TYR A 169 0.15 -19.51 -6.56
N ASP A 170 0.25 -18.18 -6.72
CA ASP A 170 0.55 -17.52 -7.99
C ASP A 170 1.89 -17.99 -8.59
N LYS A 171 2.91 -18.23 -7.76
CA LYS A 171 4.21 -18.77 -8.22
C LYS A 171 4.08 -20.20 -8.74
N ILE A 172 3.28 -21.03 -8.07
CA ILE A 172 3.07 -22.44 -8.45
C ILE A 172 2.27 -22.54 -9.74
N THR A 173 1.15 -21.81 -9.85
CA THR A 173 0.26 -21.89 -11.01
C THR A 173 0.90 -21.32 -12.28
N ASN A 174 1.61 -20.18 -12.18
CA ASN A 174 2.32 -19.61 -13.33
C ASN A 174 3.56 -20.39 -13.77
N ALA A 175 3.98 -21.42 -13.01
CA ALA A 175 5.03 -22.33 -13.44
C ALA A 175 4.49 -23.51 -14.27
N PHE A 176 3.16 -23.64 -14.43
CA PHE A 176 2.58 -24.74 -15.17
C PHE A 176 2.90 -24.66 -16.65
N THR A 177 3.37 -25.79 -17.18
CA THR A 177 3.65 -25.98 -18.59
C THR A 177 2.73 -27.06 -19.14
N TYR A 178 2.03 -26.72 -20.21
CA TYR A 178 1.07 -27.58 -20.88
C TYR A 178 1.62 -27.94 -22.26
N THR A 179 1.73 -29.25 -22.53
CA THR A 179 2.06 -29.69 -23.89
C THR A 179 0.79 -29.75 -24.71
N ILE A 180 0.61 -28.77 -25.60
CA ILE A 180 -0.56 -28.70 -26.48
C ILE A 180 -0.17 -29.20 -27.88
N LYS A 181 -1.04 -30.01 -28.49
CA LYS A 181 -0.84 -30.49 -29.86
C LYS A 181 -1.58 -29.55 -30.81
N ILE A 182 -0.85 -28.85 -31.68
CA ILE A 182 -1.41 -27.99 -32.73
C ILE A 182 -1.07 -28.64 -34.07
N GLY A 183 -2.07 -29.27 -34.69
CA GLY A 183 -1.85 -30.12 -35.86
C GLY A 183 -0.99 -31.34 -35.53
N ASN A 184 0.08 -31.59 -36.32
CA ASN A 184 1.04 -32.66 -36.07
C ASN A 184 2.24 -32.26 -35.19
N LYS A 185 2.30 -31.01 -34.71
CA LYS A 185 3.41 -30.53 -33.87
C LYS A 185 2.96 -30.38 -32.41
N LYS A 186 3.77 -30.91 -31.49
CA LYS A 186 3.63 -30.64 -30.05
C LYS A 186 4.32 -29.31 -29.73
N LYS A 187 3.64 -28.41 -29.01
CA LYS A 187 4.18 -27.15 -28.54
C LYS A 187 4.04 -27.08 -27.03
N LEU A 188 5.13 -26.73 -26.35
CA LEU A 188 5.08 -26.40 -24.93
C LEU A 188 4.46 -25.01 -24.79
N TRP A 189 3.39 -24.90 -24.01
CA TRP A 189 2.76 -23.64 -23.67
C TRP A 189 2.93 -23.44 -22.17
N VAL A 190 3.32 -22.24 -21.78
CA VAL A 190 3.49 -21.88 -20.37
C VAL A 190 2.32 -20.98 -20.01
N GLU A 191 1.63 -21.30 -18.92
CA GLU A 191 0.57 -20.43 -18.41
C GLU A 191 1.19 -19.12 -17.93
N LYS A 192 0.85 -18.02 -18.61
CA LYS A 192 1.23 -16.67 -18.24
C LYS A 192 -0.05 -15.93 -17.85
N SER A 193 -0.25 -15.70 -16.56
CA SER A 193 -1.27 -14.79 -16.04
C SER A 193 -0.84 -13.34 -16.19
#